data_AF-A0A9P7CH82-F1
#
_entry.id   AF-A0A9P7CH82-F1
#
_cell.length_a   1.000
_cell.length_b   1.000
_cell.length_c   1.000
_cell.angle_alpha   90.00
_cell.angle_beta   90.00
_cell.angle_gamma   90.00
#
_symmetry.space_group_name_H-M   'P 1'
#
loop_
_entity.id
_entity.type
_entity.pdbx_description
1 polymer ?
#
loop_
_entity_poly.entity_id
_entity_poly.type
_entity_poly.pdbx_seq_one_letter_code
_entity_poly.pdbx_strand_id
1 'polypeptide(L)'
;MSINKHVDSNRNLKNNKWPPDFSHYMDRDLSKSNLFEIFNKEAQNVEAPEAYKLFFSQLAQQFSVMTEKINQDQQTIEQLQSSCEKYSQYVQAARENYEQLSELYKEQHSRVLDLQESQIQLQLQIESEKKQHEQMTAELRQNLSMVEKEKADLYQDFEHHKAEAAKNAEKQGLGRRNLEEILLEKEGEIDELQRKTNELRETVKHKEKEVEDVNTKYKAITTLLQGTRHMQQQQQQQQQNPMSYS
;
A
#
# COMPACT_ATOMS: atom_id res chain seq x y z
N MET A 1 111.21 87.72 -79.07
CA MET A 1 111.60 86.64 -78.14
C MET A 1 111.74 87.25 -76.76
N SER A 2 110.77 87.02 -75.88
CA SER A 2 110.89 87.27 -74.44
C SER A 2 110.04 86.24 -73.71
N ILE A 3 110.73 85.42 -72.93
CA ILE A 3 110.19 84.41 -72.02
C ILE A 3 109.64 85.16 -70.82
N ASN A 4 108.36 84.95 -70.47
CA ASN A 4 107.85 85.36 -69.17
C ASN A 4 107.20 84.15 -68.48
N LYS A 5 107.87 83.72 -67.39
CA LYS A 5 107.38 82.74 -66.42
C LYS A 5 106.63 83.48 -65.32
N HIS A 6 105.41 83.05 -65.05
CA HIS A 6 104.71 83.11 -63.75
C HIS A 6 103.73 81.93 -63.83
N VAL A 7 103.85 80.81 -63.09
CA VAL A 7 104.04 80.60 -61.65
C VAL A 7 103.04 81.43 -60.85
N ASP A 8 101.81 80.91 -60.74
CA ASP A 8 101.20 80.45 -59.48
C ASP A 8 99.67 80.56 -59.51
N SER A 9 98.99 79.42 -59.41
CA SER A 9 97.68 79.28 -58.75
C SER A 9 97.48 77.82 -58.35
N ASN A 10 98.45 77.30 -57.58
CA ASN A 10 98.33 76.04 -56.87
C ASN A 10 98.11 76.37 -55.38
N ARG A 11 96.92 76.84 -55.04
CA ARG A 11 96.47 77.07 -53.65
C ARG A 11 95.02 76.67 -53.52
N ASN A 12 94.79 75.40 -53.18
CA ASN A 12 93.78 74.93 -52.20
C ASN A 12 93.67 73.40 -52.20
N LEU A 13 94.75 72.70 -51.83
CA LEU A 13 94.76 71.24 -51.71
C LEU A 13 95.25 70.75 -50.33
N LYS A 14 95.31 71.62 -49.31
CA LYS A 14 95.94 71.28 -48.02
C LYS A 14 95.01 71.09 -46.80
N ASN A 15 93.69 71.11 -46.97
CA ASN A 15 92.75 70.81 -45.87
C ASN A 15 91.77 69.66 -46.18
N ASN A 16 92.06 68.76 -47.13
CA ASN A 16 91.24 67.56 -47.33
C ASN A 16 91.56 66.52 -46.25
N LYS A 17 90.90 66.56 -45.09
CA LYS A 17 90.72 65.37 -44.23
C LYS A 17 89.58 64.52 -44.80
N TRP A 18 89.83 63.99 -45.98
CA TRP A 18 89.03 62.96 -46.61
C TRP A 18 89.97 61.80 -46.97
N PRO A 19 89.68 60.54 -46.59
CA PRO A 19 88.40 60.05 -46.07
C PRO A 19 88.10 60.48 -44.61
N PRO A 20 86.82 60.42 -44.17
CA PRO A 20 86.40 60.78 -42.81
C PRO A 20 87.02 59.86 -41.74
N ASP A 21 87.23 60.40 -40.54
CA ASP A 21 87.57 59.60 -39.36
C ASP A 21 86.29 59.08 -38.69
N PHE A 22 86.00 57.80 -38.90
CA PHE A 22 84.80 57.16 -38.36
C PHE A 22 84.90 56.79 -36.87
N SER A 23 86.05 57.03 -36.22
CA SER A 23 86.26 56.70 -34.81
C SER A 23 85.24 57.40 -33.90
N HIS A 24 84.75 58.59 -34.29
CA HIS A 24 83.74 59.36 -33.56
C HIS A 24 82.33 58.74 -33.56
N TYR A 25 82.09 57.75 -34.43
CA TYR A 25 80.82 57.00 -34.46
C TYR A 25 80.89 55.70 -33.65
N MET A 26 82.09 55.20 -33.33
CA MET A 26 82.27 53.93 -32.61
C MET A 26 81.95 54.03 -31.12
N ASP A 27 82.03 55.24 -30.53
CA ASP A 27 81.72 55.49 -29.12
C ASP A 27 80.24 55.84 -28.86
N ARG A 28 79.40 55.90 -29.91
CA ARG A 28 77.97 56.24 -29.78
C ARG A 28 77.12 54.98 -29.76
N ASP A 29 76.09 54.99 -28.92
CA ASP A 29 75.05 53.96 -28.93
C ASP A 29 74.39 53.88 -30.32
N LEU A 30 74.59 52.77 -31.03
CA LEU A 30 74.09 52.52 -32.39
C LEU A 30 72.59 52.17 -32.40
N SER A 31 71.82 52.83 -31.56
CA SER A 31 70.35 52.75 -31.60
C SER A 31 69.81 53.18 -32.97
N LYS A 32 68.63 52.69 -33.36
CA LYS A 32 68.03 52.96 -34.67
C LYS A 32 67.94 54.47 -34.99
N SER A 33 67.63 55.29 -34.00
CA SER A 33 67.55 56.75 -34.14
C SER A 33 68.91 57.39 -34.40
N ASN A 34 69.96 56.91 -33.73
CA ASN A 34 71.31 57.42 -33.89
C ASN A 34 71.92 57.03 -35.24
N LEU A 35 71.67 55.81 -35.73
CA LEU A 35 72.12 55.36 -37.05
C LEU A 35 71.52 56.17 -38.21
N PHE A 36 70.21 56.46 -38.15
CA PHE A 36 69.56 57.29 -39.16
C PHE A 36 70.09 58.73 -39.17
N GLU A 37 70.35 59.30 -37.99
CA GLU A 37 70.98 60.62 -37.88
C GLU A 37 72.41 60.64 -38.44
N ILE A 38 73.19 59.58 -38.21
CA ILE A 38 74.56 59.44 -38.73
C ILE A 38 74.53 59.42 -40.27
N PHE A 39 73.66 58.60 -40.87
CA PHE A 39 73.54 58.51 -42.33
C PHE A 39 73.09 59.83 -42.97
N ASN A 40 72.16 60.56 -42.34
CA ASN A 40 71.73 61.86 -42.85
C ASN A 40 72.82 62.95 -42.71
N LYS A 41 73.60 62.93 -41.62
CA LYS A 41 74.72 63.86 -41.42
C LYS A 41 75.83 63.64 -42.45
N GLU A 42 76.17 62.39 -42.74
CA GLU A 42 77.17 62.06 -43.77
C GLU A 42 76.68 62.32 -45.20
N ALA A 43 75.38 62.14 -45.48
CA ALA A 43 74.78 62.49 -46.77
C ALA A 43 74.82 64.01 -47.05
N GLN A 44 74.83 64.85 -46.01
CA GLN A 44 74.88 66.31 -46.11
C GLN A 44 76.29 66.89 -45.95
N ASN A 45 77.32 66.05 -45.86
CA ASN A 45 78.70 66.50 -45.64
C ASN A 45 79.17 67.37 -46.84
N VAL A 46 79.49 68.63 -46.58
CA VAL A 46 79.83 69.63 -47.61
C VAL A 46 81.18 69.29 -48.28
N GLU A 47 82.08 68.61 -47.57
CA GLU A 47 83.45 68.31 -48.01
C GLU A 47 83.57 66.96 -48.75
N ALA A 48 82.52 66.14 -48.75
CA ALA A 48 82.54 64.81 -49.35
C ALA A 48 82.25 64.82 -50.88
N PRO A 49 82.77 63.84 -51.64
CA PRO A 49 82.40 63.64 -53.04
C PRO A 49 80.92 63.31 -53.24
N GLU A 50 80.34 63.71 -54.36
CA GLU A 50 78.90 63.54 -54.62
C GLU A 50 78.46 62.05 -54.63
N ALA A 51 79.33 61.15 -55.11
CA ALA A 51 79.07 59.71 -55.06
C ALA A 51 78.96 59.17 -53.62
N TYR A 52 79.71 59.74 -52.68
CA TYR A 52 79.64 59.39 -51.25
C TYR A 52 78.33 59.87 -50.63
N LYS A 53 77.93 61.12 -50.92
CA LYS A 53 76.65 61.67 -50.45
C LYS A 53 75.46 60.86 -50.97
N LEU A 54 75.52 60.46 -52.25
CA LEU A 54 74.51 59.61 -52.88
C LEU A 54 74.42 58.23 -52.22
N PHE A 55 75.55 57.64 -51.84
CA PHE A 55 75.58 56.36 -51.15
C PHE A 55 74.94 56.45 -49.75
N PHE A 56 75.29 57.46 -48.95
CA PHE A 56 74.72 57.64 -47.62
C PHE A 56 73.25 58.06 -47.65
N SER A 57 72.80 58.80 -48.66
CA SER A 57 71.38 59.12 -48.84
C SER A 57 70.57 57.88 -49.21
N GLN A 58 71.11 57.00 -50.06
CA GLN A 58 70.49 55.70 -50.37
C GLN A 58 70.43 54.80 -49.12
N LEU A 59 71.49 54.75 -48.31
CA LEU A 59 71.48 54.00 -47.05
C LEU A 59 70.46 54.55 -46.06
N ALA A 60 70.36 55.87 -45.89
CA ALA A 60 69.36 56.50 -45.03
C ALA A 60 67.93 56.16 -45.50
N GLN A 61 67.68 56.20 -46.81
CA GLN A 61 66.39 55.84 -47.39
C GLN A 61 66.05 54.36 -47.14
N GLN A 62 66.99 53.45 -47.40
CA GLN A 62 66.80 52.01 -47.14
C GLN A 62 66.56 51.73 -45.65
N PHE A 63 67.30 52.40 -44.77
CA PHE A 63 67.13 52.27 -43.33
C PHE A 63 65.76 52.79 -42.85
N SER A 64 65.27 53.89 -43.43
CA SER A 64 63.92 54.42 -43.16
C SER A 64 62.84 53.42 -43.56
N VAL A 65 62.91 52.88 -44.79
CA VAL A 65 61.94 51.90 -45.30
C VAL A 65 61.96 50.63 -44.46
N MET A 66 63.15 50.14 -44.08
CA MET A 66 63.28 48.96 -43.23
C MET A 66 62.73 49.22 -41.82
N THR A 67 62.97 50.39 -41.25
CA THR A 67 62.45 50.77 -39.93
C THR A 67 60.93 50.86 -39.92
N GLU A 68 60.34 51.46 -40.95
CA GLU A 68 58.89 51.53 -41.12
C GLU A 68 58.27 50.14 -41.24
N LYS A 69 58.87 49.25 -42.05
CA LYS A 69 58.43 47.85 -42.16
C LYS A 69 58.52 47.11 -40.82
N ILE A 70 59.62 47.25 -40.08
CA ILE A 70 59.75 46.63 -38.75
C ILE A 70 58.65 47.14 -37.80
N ASN A 71 58.34 48.44 -37.84
CA ASN A 71 57.27 48.99 -37.00
C ASN A 71 55.89 48.44 -37.39
N GLN A 72 55.61 48.28 -38.70
CA GLN A 72 54.38 47.66 -39.20
C GLN A 72 54.27 46.18 -38.77
N ASP A 73 55.37 45.42 -38.90
CA ASP A 73 55.43 44.02 -38.48
C ASP A 73 55.22 43.91 -36.96
N GLN A 74 55.81 44.80 -36.17
CA GLN A 74 55.64 44.86 -34.72
C GLN A 74 54.18 45.10 -34.32
N GLN A 75 53.51 46.07 -34.96
CA GLN A 75 52.08 46.33 -34.73
C GLN A 75 51.21 45.11 -35.10
N THR A 76 51.55 44.44 -36.20
CA THR A 76 50.85 43.22 -36.63
C THR A 76 51.02 42.10 -35.62
N ILE A 77 52.23 41.92 -35.08
CA ILE A 77 52.52 40.94 -34.02
C ILE A 77 51.69 41.22 -32.77
N GLU A 78 51.62 42.47 -32.32
CA GLU A 78 50.83 42.87 -31.13
C GLU A 78 49.33 42.61 -31.33
N GLN A 79 48.79 42.91 -32.52
CA GLN A 79 47.39 42.62 -32.84
C GLN A 79 47.09 41.12 -32.87
N LEU A 80 48.00 40.32 -33.44
CA LEU A 80 47.89 38.87 -33.46
C LEU A 80 47.97 38.28 -32.04
N GLN A 81 48.90 38.77 -31.21
CA GLN A 81 49.02 38.37 -29.81
C GLN A 81 47.73 38.66 -29.03
N SER A 82 47.17 39.87 -29.15
CA SER A 82 45.90 40.21 -28.51
C SER A 82 44.74 39.32 -29.00
N SER A 83 44.74 38.96 -30.28
CA SER A 83 43.73 38.06 -30.83
C SER A 83 43.89 36.63 -30.31
N CYS A 84 45.13 36.12 -30.25
CA CYS A 84 45.44 34.82 -29.67
C CYS A 84 45.04 34.73 -28.20
N GLU A 85 45.28 35.77 -27.39
CA GLU A 85 44.85 35.83 -26.00
C GLU A 85 43.33 35.74 -25.87
N LYS A 86 42.59 36.50 -26.68
CA LYS A 86 41.11 36.45 -26.70
C LYS A 86 40.60 35.05 -27.06
N TYR A 87 41.16 34.44 -28.10
CA TYR A 87 40.76 33.07 -28.48
C TYR A 87 41.14 32.04 -27.42
N SER A 88 42.28 32.20 -26.75
CA SER A 88 42.66 31.33 -25.63
C SER A 88 41.64 31.41 -24.49
N GLN A 89 41.18 32.62 -24.15
CA GLN A 89 40.13 32.81 -23.14
C GLN A 89 38.82 32.15 -23.55
N TYR A 90 38.40 32.29 -24.82
CA TYR A 90 37.19 31.61 -25.31
C TYR A 90 37.30 30.08 -25.26
N VAL A 91 38.45 29.54 -25.64
CA VAL A 91 38.69 28.09 -25.59
C VAL A 91 38.68 27.60 -24.14
N GLN A 92 39.27 28.36 -23.21
CA GLN A 92 39.26 28.01 -21.80
C GLN A 92 37.84 28.04 -21.20
N ALA A 93 37.07 29.11 -21.45
CA ALA A 93 35.69 29.20 -21.00
C ALA A 93 34.82 28.07 -21.60
N ALA A 94 35.03 27.73 -22.88
CA ALA A 94 34.34 26.61 -23.50
C ALA A 94 34.69 25.28 -22.82
N ARG A 95 35.96 25.03 -22.49
CA ARG A 95 36.39 23.83 -21.78
C ARG A 95 35.73 23.71 -20.41
N GLU A 96 35.76 24.79 -19.62
CA GLU A 96 35.14 24.83 -18.29
C GLU A 96 33.62 24.55 -18.38
N ASN A 97 32.93 25.14 -19.37
CA ASN A 97 31.51 24.88 -19.60
C ASN A 97 31.23 23.41 -19.98
N TYR A 98 32.05 22.81 -20.85
CA TYR A 98 31.89 21.41 -21.23
C TYR A 98 32.19 20.45 -20.08
N GLU A 99 33.14 20.80 -19.21
CA GLU A 99 33.46 20.03 -18.01
C GLU A 99 32.29 20.04 -17.03
N GLN A 100 31.74 21.23 -16.71
CA GLN A 100 30.53 21.37 -15.88
C GLN A 100 29.34 20.59 -16.46
N LEU A 101 29.13 20.71 -17.78
CA LEU A 101 28.06 19.98 -18.45
C LEU A 101 28.27 18.46 -18.36
N SER A 102 29.50 17.98 -18.49
CA SER A 102 29.85 16.56 -18.34
C SER A 102 29.54 16.06 -16.93
N GLU A 103 29.87 16.83 -15.89
CA GLU A 103 29.57 16.49 -14.50
C GLU A 103 28.06 16.42 -14.26
N LEU A 104 27.30 17.39 -14.75
CA LEU A 104 25.83 17.38 -14.66
C LEU A 104 25.23 16.16 -15.35
N TYR A 105 25.72 15.76 -16.53
CA TYR A 105 25.25 14.54 -17.20
C TYR A 105 25.57 13.28 -16.40
N LYS A 106 26.74 13.19 -15.76
CA LYS A 106 27.08 12.06 -14.88
C LYS A 106 26.15 11.99 -13.68
N GLU A 107 25.91 13.11 -13.01
CA GLU A 107 25.01 13.19 -11.86
C GLU A 107 23.57 12.81 -12.25
N GLN A 108 23.06 13.36 -13.35
CA GLN A 108 21.74 13.00 -13.87
C GLN A 108 21.64 11.52 -14.23
N HIS A 109 22.70 10.96 -14.83
CA HIS A 109 22.73 9.54 -15.15
C HIS A 109 22.67 8.67 -13.88
N SER A 110 23.46 8.99 -12.85
CA SER A 110 23.39 8.32 -11.55
C SER A 110 21.99 8.41 -10.94
N ARG A 111 21.37 9.59 -10.96
CA ARG A 111 20.02 9.79 -10.44
C ARG A 111 18.97 8.97 -11.18
N VAL A 112 19.10 8.82 -12.50
CA VAL A 112 18.21 7.97 -13.31
C VAL A 112 18.38 6.50 -12.93
N LEU A 113 19.60 6.04 -12.70
CA LEU A 113 19.85 4.67 -12.25
C LEU A 113 19.22 4.41 -10.87
N ASP A 114 19.38 5.33 -9.92
CA ASP A 114 18.77 5.23 -8.58
C ASP A 114 17.23 5.17 -8.66
N LEU A 115 16.63 5.99 -9.54
CA LEU A 115 15.18 5.97 -9.77
C LEU A 115 14.72 4.66 -10.42
N GLN A 116 15.48 4.10 -11.35
CA GLN A 116 15.18 2.81 -11.95
C GLN A 116 15.25 1.68 -10.92
N GLU A 117 16.25 1.68 -10.05
CA GLU A 117 16.36 0.71 -8.97
C GLU A 117 15.18 0.82 -7.99
N SER A 118 14.83 2.03 -7.56
CA SER A 118 13.67 2.31 -6.71
C SER A 118 12.36 1.85 -7.37
N GLN A 119 12.19 2.08 -8.68
CA GLN A 119 11.03 1.63 -9.44
C GLN A 119 10.92 0.09 -9.45
N ILE A 120 12.04 -0.62 -9.64
CA ILE A 120 12.08 -2.09 -9.59
C ILE A 120 11.69 -2.59 -8.20
N GLN A 121 12.24 -1.97 -7.14
CA GLN A 121 11.90 -2.34 -5.76
C GLN A 121 10.41 -2.15 -5.46
N LEU A 122 9.82 -1.03 -5.88
CA LEU A 122 8.39 -0.77 -5.73
C LEU A 122 7.53 -1.76 -6.51
N GLN A 123 7.93 -2.13 -7.73
CA GLN A 123 7.22 -3.16 -8.50
C GLN A 123 7.24 -4.52 -7.81
N LEU A 124 8.39 -4.93 -7.25
CA LEU A 124 8.50 -6.17 -6.49
C LEU A 124 7.62 -6.15 -5.24
N GLN A 125 7.57 -5.02 -4.53
CA GLN A 125 6.70 -4.86 -3.37
C GLN A 125 5.22 -4.97 -3.76
N ILE A 126 4.78 -4.25 -4.79
CA ILE A 126 3.40 -4.31 -5.29
C ILE A 126 3.00 -5.74 -5.66
N GLU A 127 3.86 -6.46 -6.38
CA GLU A 127 3.58 -7.84 -6.77
C GLU A 127 3.46 -8.76 -5.55
N SER A 128 4.31 -8.54 -4.53
CA SER A 128 4.26 -9.30 -3.28
C SER A 128 2.97 -9.05 -2.49
N GLU A 129 2.55 -7.78 -2.36
CA GLU A 129 1.33 -7.39 -1.65
C GLU A 129 0.10 -7.88 -2.40
N LYS A 130 0.11 -7.79 -3.75
CA LYS A 130 -0.95 -8.33 -4.59
C LYS A 130 -1.12 -9.83 -4.39
N LYS A 131 -0.01 -10.59 -4.35
CA LYS A 131 -0.05 -12.04 -4.10
C LYS A 131 -0.59 -12.36 -2.71
N GLN A 132 -0.20 -11.60 -1.68
CA GLN A 132 -0.75 -11.76 -0.33
C GLN A 132 -2.25 -11.46 -0.28
N HIS A 133 -2.69 -10.39 -0.94
CA HIS A 133 -4.09 -10.03 -1.01
C HIS A 133 -4.93 -11.09 -1.75
N GLU A 134 -4.40 -11.64 -2.86
CA GLU A 134 -5.04 -12.74 -3.59
C GLU A 134 -5.19 -13.99 -2.71
N GLN A 135 -4.17 -14.36 -1.94
CA GLN A 135 -4.22 -15.47 -0.99
C GLN A 135 -5.28 -15.24 0.09
N MET A 136 -5.25 -14.08 0.75
CA MET A 136 -6.22 -13.72 1.78
C MET A 136 -7.66 -13.70 1.24
N THR A 137 -7.84 -13.20 0.01
CA THR A 137 -9.16 -13.19 -0.65
C THR A 137 -9.64 -14.62 -0.95
N ALA A 138 -8.75 -15.50 -1.38
CA ALA A 138 -9.08 -16.92 -1.61
C ALA A 138 -9.48 -17.63 -0.31
N GLU A 139 -8.75 -17.42 0.77
CA GLU A 139 -9.07 -17.96 2.10
C GLU A 139 -10.42 -17.45 2.61
N LEU A 140 -10.68 -16.15 2.51
CA LEU A 140 -11.97 -15.57 2.90
C LEU A 140 -13.14 -16.14 2.09
N ARG A 141 -12.96 -16.36 0.78
CA ARG A 141 -13.98 -16.99 -0.07
C ARG A 141 -14.24 -18.43 0.34
N GLN A 142 -13.20 -19.19 0.65
CA GLN A 142 -13.34 -20.56 1.14
C GLN A 142 -14.09 -20.61 2.47
N ASN A 143 -13.70 -19.75 3.42
CA ASN A 143 -14.36 -19.65 4.73
C ASN A 143 -15.83 -19.24 4.60
N LEU A 144 -16.15 -18.26 3.75
CA LEU A 144 -17.51 -17.85 3.48
C LEU A 144 -18.35 -19.03 2.94
N SER A 145 -17.81 -19.77 1.97
CA SER A 145 -18.49 -20.95 1.41
C SER A 145 -18.75 -22.03 2.45
N MET A 146 -17.80 -22.28 3.36
CA MET A 146 -17.99 -23.21 4.48
C MET A 146 -19.10 -22.75 5.42
N VAL A 147 -19.08 -21.48 5.84
CA VAL A 147 -20.10 -20.92 6.74
C VAL A 147 -21.49 -20.93 6.11
N GLU A 148 -21.59 -20.66 4.81
CA GLU A 148 -22.86 -20.75 4.07
C GLU A 148 -23.42 -22.18 4.06
N LYS A 149 -22.53 -23.18 3.90
CA LYS A 149 -22.91 -24.59 3.97
C LYS A 149 -23.36 -24.98 5.38
N GLU A 150 -22.58 -24.65 6.41
CA GLU A 150 -22.93 -24.93 7.81
C GLU A 150 -24.26 -24.28 8.20
N LYS A 151 -24.48 -23.04 7.74
CA LYS A 151 -25.77 -22.35 7.92
C LYS A 151 -26.90 -23.13 7.25
N ALA A 152 -26.74 -23.59 6.02
CA ALA A 152 -27.75 -24.36 5.31
C ALA A 152 -28.09 -25.68 6.03
N ASP A 153 -27.07 -26.40 6.50
CA ASP A 153 -27.23 -27.64 7.27
C ASP A 153 -27.99 -27.39 8.58
N LEU A 154 -27.62 -26.33 9.33
CA LEU A 154 -28.34 -25.93 10.55
C LEU A 154 -29.81 -25.56 10.31
N TYR A 155 -30.11 -24.86 9.19
CA TYR A 155 -31.50 -24.55 8.83
C TYR A 155 -32.30 -25.82 8.52
N GLN A 156 -31.68 -26.78 7.84
CA GLN A 156 -32.32 -28.06 7.55
C GLN A 156 -32.60 -28.85 8.83
N ASP A 157 -31.64 -28.92 9.74
CA ASP A 157 -31.80 -29.57 11.05
C ASP A 157 -32.88 -28.88 11.89
N PHE A 158 -32.91 -27.55 11.88
CA PHE A 158 -33.94 -26.78 12.56
C PHE A 158 -35.35 -27.09 12.03
N GLU A 159 -35.55 -27.09 10.71
CA GLU A 159 -36.85 -27.42 10.12
C GLU A 159 -37.23 -28.89 10.37
N HIS A 160 -36.25 -29.80 10.38
CA HIS A 160 -36.48 -31.20 10.77
C HIS A 160 -36.97 -31.31 12.22
N HIS A 161 -36.26 -30.72 13.18
CA HIS A 161 -36.66 -30.73 14.59
C HIS A 161 -38.01 -30.06 14.84
N LYS A 162 -38.30 -28.97 14.13
CA LYS A 162 -39.61 -28.29 14.18
C LYS A 162 -40.73 -29.21 13.68
N ALA A 163 -40.52 -29.94 12.59
CA ALA A 163 -41.50 -30.89 12.07
C ALA A 163 -41.71 -32.08 13.03
N GLU A 164 -40.63 -32.60 13.62
CA GLU A 164 -40.71 -33.66 14.64
C GLU A 164 -41.45 -33.19 15.90
N ALA A 165 -41.15 -31.99 16.38
CA ALA A 165 -41.84 -31.39 17.52
C ALA A 165 -43.34 -31.22 17.25
N ALA A 166 -43.71 -30.73 16.05
CA ALA A 166 -45.11 -30.60 15.65
C ALA A 166 -45.82 -31.97 15.61
N LYS A 167 -45.19 -32.99 15.02
CA LYS A 167 -45.72 -34.36 14.96
C LYS A 167 -45.90 -34.97 16.35
N ASN A 168 -44.94 -34.73 17.25
CA ASN A 168 -45.01 -35.21 18.63
C ASN A 168 -46.12 -34.50 19.42
N ALA A 169 -46.27 -33.19 19.24
CA ALA A 169 -47.36 -32.42 19.84
C ALA A 169 -48.74 -32.89 19.32
N GLU A 170 -48.87 -33.18 18.02
CA GLU A 170 -50.10 -33.73 17.44
C GLU A 170 -50.44 -35.10 18.02
N LYS A 171 -49.46 -36.02 18.10
CA LYS A 171 -49.62 -37.33 18.72
C LYS A 171 -50.05 -37.23 20.19
N GLN A 172 -49.43 -36.33 20.95
CA GLN A 172 -49.81 -36.10 22.35
C GLN A 172 -51.21 -35.50 22.46
N GLY A 173 -51.57 -34.57 21.58
CA GLY A 173 -52.91 -33.99 21.51
C GLY A 173 -53.99 -35.04 21.21
N LEU A 174 -53.74 -35.96 20.27
CA LEU A 174 -54.62 -37.10 19.98
C LEU A 174 -54.71 -38.07 21.17
N GLY A 175 -53.58 -38.43 21.77
CA GLY A 175 -53.55 -39.31 22.94
C GLY A 175 -54.34 -38.72 24.11
N ARG A 176 -54.23 -37.41 24.34
CA ARG A 176 -55.02 -36.71 25.36
C ARG A 176 -56.52 -36.75 25.07
N ARG A 177 -56.94 -36.46 23.83
CA ARG A 177 -58.37 -36.52 23.46
C ARG A 177 -58.96 -37.91 23.64
N ASN A 178 -58.23 -38.95 23.24
CA ASN A 178 -58.68 -40.33 23.42
C ASN A 178 -58.85 -40.69 24.90
N LEU A 179 -57.94 -40.24 25.77
CA LEU A 179 -58.06 -40.45 27.21
C LEU A 179 -59.24 -39.67 27.81
N GLU A 180 -59.47 -38.43 27.37
CA GLU A 180 -60.64 -37.63 27.78
C GLU A 180 -61.95 -38.31 27.36
N GLU A 181 -62.03 -38.87 26.15
CA GLU A 181 -63.20 -39.62 25.66
C GLU A 181 -63.46 -40.89 26.49
N ILE A 182 -62.42 -41.70 26.74
CA ILE A 182 -62.52 -42.91 27.58
C ILE A 182 -62.93 -42.53 29.01
N LEU A 183 -62.40 -41.44 29.57
CA LEU A 183 -62.78 -41.00 30.90
C LEU A 183 -64.27 -40.62 30.97
N LEU A 184 -64.77 -39.87 29.99
CA LEU A 184 -66.20 -39.53 29.91
C LEU A 184 -67.09 -40.76 29.77
N GLU A 185 -66.69 -41.74 28.95
CA GLU A 185 -67.39 -43.02 28.83
C GLU A 185 -67.43 -43.76 30.18
N LYS A 186 -66.28 -43.85 30.87
CA LYS A 186 -66.19 -44.53 32.17
C LYS A 186 -66.92 -43.80 33.29
N GLU A 187 -66.94 -42.48 33.28
CA GLU A 187 -67.77 -41.68 34.19
C GLU A 187 -69.26 -42.00 33.97
N GLY A 188 -69.70 -42.09 32.71
CA GLY A 188 -71.06 -42.52 32.37
C GLY A 188 -71.41 -43.93 32.87
N GLU A 189 -70.51 -44.90 32.68
CA GLU A 189 -70.68 -46.27 33.21
C GLU A 189 -70.76 -46.27 34.74
N ILE A 190 -69.94 -45.48 35.43
CA ILE A 190 -69.96 -45.36 36.89
C ILE A 190 -71.29 -44.79 37.36
N ASP A 191 -71.79 -43.73 36.73
CA ASP A 191 -73.08 -43.11 37.09
C ASP A 191 -74.25 -44.09 36.91
N GLU A 192 -74.25 -44.88 35.84
CA GLU A 192 -75.25 -45.93 35.61
C GLU A 192 -75.17 -47.03 36.68
N LEU A 193 -73.97 -47.52 36.99
CA LEU A 193 -73.76 -48.52 38.03
C LEU A 193 -74.14 -48.00 39.43
N GLN A 194 -73.90 -46.73 39.73
CA GLN A 194 -74.31 -46.10 40.97
C GLN A 194 -75.84 -46.03 41.09
N ARG A 195 -76.54 -45.63 40.01
CA ARG A 195 -78.01 -45.66 39.96
C ARG A 195 -78.55 -47.06 40.23
N LYS A 196 -78.03 -48.06 39.51
CA LYS A 196 -78.43 -49.46 39.69
C LYS A 196 -78.13 -49.98 41.10
N THR A 197 -77.00 -49.59 41.67
CA THR A 197 -76.64 -49.94 43.06
C THR A 197 -77.61 -49.33 44.06
N ASN A 198 -78.01 -48.07 43.87
CA ASN A 198 -79.00 -47.43 44.73
C ASN A 198 -80.38 -48.09 44.60
N GLU A 199 -80.82 -48.44 43.38
CA GLU A 199 -82.05 -49.19 43.14
C GLU A 199 -82.03 -50.58 43.81
N LEU A 200 -80.92 -51.31 43.66
CA LEU A 200 -80.73 -52.59 44.33
C LEU A 200 -80.71 -52.43 45.86
N ARG A 201 -80.07 -51.39 46.38
CA ARG A 201 -80.03 -51.11 47.83
C ARG A 201 -81.42 -50.83 48.40
N GLU A 202 -82.25 -50.05 47.69
CA GLU A 202 -83.65 -49.84 48.09
C GLU A 202 -84.47 -51.12 47.99
N THR A 203 -84.21 -51.95 46.97
CA THR A 203 -84.84 -53.27 46.82
C THR A 203 -84.47 -54.19 47.99
N VAL A 204 -83.20 -54.23 48.39
CA VAL A 204 -82.72 -55.01 49.55
C VAL A 204 -83.41 -54.53 50.82
N LYS A 205 -83.45 -53.22 51.10
CA LYS A 205 -84.16 -52.68 52.28
C LYS A 205 -85.64 -53.11 52.31
N HIS A 206 -86.29 -53.10 51.14
CA HIS A 206 -87.68 -53.55 51.04
C HIS A 206 -87.82 -55.04 51.36
N LYS A 207 -86.92 -55.87 50.82
CA LYS A 207 -86.89 -57.31 51.10
C LYS A 207 -86.53 -57.65 52.54
N GLU A 208 -85.61 -56.90 53.17
CA GLU A 208 -85.28 -57.06 54.58
C GLU A 208 -86.49 -56.82 55.48
N LYS A 209 -87.26 -55.76 55.22
CA LYS A 209 -88.55 -55.52 55.91
C LYS A 209 -89.55 -56.66 55.70
N GLU A 210 -89.66 -57.16 54.47
CA GLU A 210 -90.55 -58.28 54.15
C GLU A 210 -90.15 -59.55 54.91
N VAL A 211 -88.85 -59.84 55.02
CA VAL A 211 -88.32 -60.96 55.82
C VAL A 211 -88.60 -60.75 57.30
N GLU A 212 -88.41 -59.54 57.83
CA GLU A 212 -88.70 -59.24 59.24
C GLU A 212 -90.19 -59.43 59.57
N ASP A 213 -91.09 -58.99 58.68
CA ASP A 213 -92.53 -59.22 58.78
C ASP A 213 -92.87 -60.71 58.76
N VAL A 214 -92.29 -61.47 57.82
CA VAL A 214 -92.49 -62.92 57.73
C VAL A 214 -91.94 -63.64 58.96
N ASN A 215 -90.77 -63.25 59.45
CA ASN A 215 -90.16 -63.85 60.64
C ASN A 215 -90.99 -63.56 61.90
N THR A 216 -91.57 -62.36 62.00
CA THR A 216 -92.50 -62.00 63.08
C THR A 216 -93.76 -62.87 63.02
N LYS A 217 -94.33 -63.07 61.82
CA LYS A 217 -95.46 -64.00 61.61
C LYS A 217 -95.09 -65.45 61.95
N TYR A 218 -93.90 -65.90 61.54
CA TYR A 218 -93.40 -67.23 61.84
C TYR A 218 -93.23 -67.46 63.35
N LYS A 219 -92.64 -66.49 64.07
CA LYS A 219 -92.54 -66.54 65.54
C LYS A 219 -93.93 -66.61 66.17
N ALA A 220 -94.90 -65.82 65.71
CA ALA A 220 -96.28 -65.88 66.21
C ALA A 220 -96.93 -67.25 65.99
N ILE A 221 -96.78 -67.84 64.79
CA ILE A 221 -97.29 -69.19 64.49
C ILE A 221 -96.58 -70.25 65.35
N THR A 222 -95.27 -70.12 65.54
CA THR A 222 -94.48 -71.06 66.38
C THR A 222 -94.94 -70.99 67.83
N THR A 223 -95.15 -69.80 68.38
CA THR A 223 -95.71 -69.59 69.73
C THR A 223 -97.09 -70.21 69.84
N LEU A 224 -97.97 -70.03 68.83
CA LEU A 224 -99.28 -70.68 68.78
C LEU A 224 -99.14 -72.21 68.81
N LEU A 225 -98.30 -72.79 67.95
CA LEU A 225 -98.07 -74.24 67.89
C LEU A 225 -97.50 -74.81 69.19
N GLN A 226 -96.59 -74.09 69.85
CA GLN A 226 -96.07 -74.47 71.17
C GLN A 226 -97.16 -74.45 72.24
N GLY A 227 -98.02 -73.42 72.23
CA GLY A 227 -99.23 -73.36 73.05
C GLY A 227 -100.15 -74.55 72.82
N THR A 228 -100.38 -74.93 71.56
CA THR A 228 -101.22 -76.09 71.21
C THR A 228 -100.58 -77.42 71.65
N ARG A 229 -99.25 -77.57 71.53
CA ARG A 229 -98.52 -78.75 72.05
C ARG A 229 -98.59 -78.86 73.57
N HIS A 230 -98.50 -77.75 74.31
CA HIS A 230 -98.68 -77.76 75.77
C HIS A 230 -100.11 -78.18 76.16
N MET A 231 -101.14 -77.78 75.39
CA MET A 231 -102.50 -78.28 75.60
C MET A 231 -102.65 -79.78 75.29
N GLN A 232 -102.00 -80.30 74.24
CA GLN A 232 -102.00 -81.73 73.93
C GLN A 232 -101.27 -82.58 74.99
N GLN A 233 -100.15 -82.09 75.54
CA GLN A 233 -99.46 -82.77 76.64
C GLN A 233 -100.27 -82.74 77.94
N GLN A 234 -101.03 -81.67 78.22
CA GLN A 234 -101.98 -81.64 79.33
C GLN A 234 -103.15 -82.62 79.13
N GLN A 235 -103.61 -82.85 77.90
CA GLN A 235 -104.63 -83.87 77.62
C GLN A 235 -104.11 -85.32 77.76
N GLN A 236 -102.83 -85.58 77.49
CA GLN A 236 -102.26 -86.92 77.68
C GLN A 236 -101.95 -87.26 79.16
N GLN A 237 -101.76 -86.27 80.04
CA GLN A 237 -101.57 -86.52 81.48
C GLN A 237 -102.89 -86.77 82.26
N GLN A 238 -104.07 -86.57 81.66
CA GLN A 238 -105.36 -86.85 82.31
C GLN A 238 -105.92 -88.27 82.06
N GLN A 239 -105.24 -89.15 81.31
CA GLN A 239 -105.72 -90.52 81.06
C GLN A 239 -104.83 -91.64 81.63
N GLN A 240 -103.83 -91.32 82.47
CA GLN A 240 -103.13 -92.33 83.26
C GLN A 240 -103.12 -91.94 84.75
N ASN A 241 -104.29 -91.99 85.37
CA ASN A 241 -104.40 -92.29 86.80
C ASN A 241 -105.70 -93.09 87.04
N PRO A 242 -105.61 -94.36 87.49
CA PRO A 242 -106.76 -95.16 87.88
C PRO A 242 -107.15 -94.84 89.33
N MET A 243 -108.45 -94.79 89.64
CA MET A 243 -109.03 -95.11 90.95
C MET A 243 -110.57 -95.22 90.83
N SER A 244 -111.15 -96.33 91.32
CA SER A 244 -112.30 -96.40 92.25
C SER A 244 -113.39 -95.30 92.19
N TYR A 245 -114.72 -95.49 92.25
CA TYR A 245 -115.73 -96.57 92.35
C TYR A 245 -117.12 -95.86 92.27
N SER A 246 -118.19 -96.59 91.92
CA SER A 246 -119.64 -96.25 92.04
C SER A 246 -120.28 -95.27 91.06
#